data_AF-A0A9Y3VXL3-F1
#
_entry.id   AF-A0A9Y3VXL3-F1
#
_cell.length_a   1.000
_cell.length_b   1.000
_cell.length_c   1.000
_cell.angle_alpha   90.00
_cell.angle_beta   90.00
_cell.angle_gamma   90.00
#
_symmetry.space_group_name_H-M   'P 1'
#
loop_
_entity.id
_entity.type
_entity.pdbx_description
1 polymer ?
#
loop_
_entity_poly.entity_id
_entity_poly.type
_entity_poly.pdbx_seq_one_letter_code
_entity_poly.pdbx_strand_id
1 'polypeptide(L)'
;ILMTDNMLLMGGLQNYVVEIDMNTLQETQKFTVEAPGVTIMRQTNRFFVFGHPSGKVTLRDLRTFRTQKFDAFPGGLSDFDVHGNLLAVSGFSSRGLNERFLMVYDLRMMRAATSLWVHVDPFFVRFLPTYTSRLATISQTGECQFCEPTGLASMVDIFHVNTNGHFLTSFEVSSSKQALAFGDSGGCVRLWSDTRDVMFNVYSREPCVVDAQPQLAWNHNLQPCSPIPTAQATPSSRWAPGMDPEIPQTIETVGFNSYVENPSACPCNQIPANKEGSPGYYNHIPESPTESDKEPLLHTVPEKYRKVTIKYSKRGREDFDFKHYNRTLFAGLEPQIPNAYCNCMIQVLYFLEPVRCLVQNHLCHKEFCLACELGFLFHMLDLSQGDPCQAGNFLRALRNVPEAKEMGLILSNCEETTGTVELGRLIQRWNHFILYQLFQETQEQEDLRAYRTTRSSSLGSSGDSVIRELFCSEVENRSLCLCGIETVHSSLMLLFNMHYPDSQGERIKEHDFAEILKKSICLQQRSHTWCGNC
;
A
#
# COMPACT_ATOMS: atom_id res chain seq x y z
N ILE A 1 12.21 -27.21 5.19
CA ILE A 1 10.88 -27.10 4.54
C ILE A 1 10.40 -28.53 4.28
N LEU A 2 9.13 -28.82 4.52
CA LEU A 2 8.51 -30.11 4.25
C LEU A 2 7.22 -29.86 3.48
N MET A 3 7.08 -30.50 2.32
CA MET A 3 5.90 -30.35 1.46
C MET A 3 5.04 -31.62 1.56
N THR A 4 3.75 -31.41 1.77
CA THR A 4 2.68 -32.41 1.63
C THR A 4 1.74 -31.94 0.54
N ASP A 5 1.01 -32.88 -0.10
CA ASP A 5 0.17 -32.67 -1.28
C ASP A 5 -0.24 -31.21 -1.56
N ASN A 6 -0.93 -30.56 -0.62
CA ASN A 6 -1.31 -29.14 -0.72
C ASN A 6 -0.81 -28.23 0.42
N MET A 7 -0.08 -28.74 1.41
CA MET A 7 0.36 -27.95 2.57
C MET A 7 1.89 -27.92 2.66
N LEU A 8 2.44 -26.73 2.88
CA LEU A 8 3.86 -26.48 3.06
C LEU A 8 4.15 -26.17 4.53
N LEU A 9 4.97 -27.01 5.15
CA LEU A 9 5.44 -26.81 6.51
C LEU A 9 6.83 -26.15 6.51
N MET A 10 6.89 -24.96 7.09
CA MET A 10 8.09 -24.12 7.15
C MET A 10 8.54 -23.92 8.60
N GLY A 11 9.80 -24.28 8.87
CA GLY A 11 10.42 -24.22 10.18
C GLY A 11 11.92 -24.00 10.03
N GLY A 12 12.54 -23.48 11.07
CA GLY A 12 13.97 -23.18 11.11
C GLY A 12 14.44 -22.95 12.55
N LEU A 13 15.55 -22.21 12.71
CA LEU A 13 16.10 -21.79 14.01
C LEU A 13 15.28 -20.67 14.64
N GLN A 14 14.00 -20.94 14.84
CA GLN A 14 13.01 -20.06 15.43
C GLN A 14 12.08 -20.90 16.32
N ASN A 15 11.39 -20.23 17.24
CA ASN A 15 10.50 -20.86 18.22
C ASN A 15 9.11 -21.23 17.69
N TYR A 16 8.93 -21.26 16.37
CA TYR A 16 7.65 -21.62 15.75
C TYR A 16 7.82 -22.26 14.37
N VAL A 17 6.81 -23.01 13.97
CA VAL A 17 6.68 -23.62 12.64
C VAL A 17 5.33 -23.20 12.07
N VAL A 18 5.31 -22.87 10.78
CA VAL A 18 4.13 -22.37 10.06
C VAL A 18 3.72 -23.39 9.00
N GLU A 19 2.42 -23.58 8.88
CA GLU A 19 1.77 -24.37 7.85
C GLU A 19 1.07 -23.44 6.86
N ILE A 20 1.45 -23.52 5.59
CA ILE A 20 0.93 -22.68 4.50
C ILE A 20 0.18 -23.56 3.52
N ASP A 21 -1.06 -23.19 3.18
CA ASP A 21 -1.79 -23.86 2.10
C ASP A 21 -1.29 -23.31 0.76
N MET A 22 -0.79 -24.20 -0.09
CA MET A 22 -0.22 -23.84 -1.39
C MET A 22 -1.27 -23.38 -2.40
N ASN A 23 -2.55 -23.72 -2.21
CA ASN A 23 -3.62 -23.27 -3.11
C ASN A 23 -4.02 -21.82 -2.84
N THR A 24 -4.11 -21.45 -1.57
CA THR A 24 -4.54 -20.11 -1.15
C THR A 24 -3.36 -19.17 -0.86
N LEU A 25 -2.15 -19.72 -0.75
CA LEU A 25 -0.93 -19.02 -0.30
C LEU A 25 -1.11 -18.31 1.05
N GLN A 26 -1.99 -18.84 1.90
CA GLN A 26 -2.28 -18.30 3.22
C GLN A 26 -1.73 -19.18 4.34
N GLU A 27 -1.34 -18.52 5.44
CA GLU A 27 -0.96 -19.20 6.67
C GLU A 27 -2.20 -19.83 7.31
N THR A 28 -2.19 -21.15 7.46
CA THR A 28 -3.30 -21.90 8.04
C THR A 28 -3.09 -22.14 9.53
N GLN A 29 -1.89 -22.57 9.92
CA GLN A 29 -1.55 -22.83 11.32
C GLN A 29 -0.15 -22.37 11.68
N LYS A 30 0.00 -21.95 12.94
CA LYS A 30 1.29 -21.61 13.56
C LYS A 30 1.38 -22.28 14.92
N PHE A 31 2.43 -23.05 15.15
CA PHE A 31 2.65 -23.74 16.42
C PHE A 31 4.04 -23.45 16.99
N THR A 32 4.10 -23.43 18.32
CA THR A 32 5.33 -23.14 19.06
C THR A 32 6.20 -24.38 19.20
N VAL A 33 7.50 -24.18 19.08
CA VAL A 33 8.53 -25.22 19.15
C VAL A 33 9.65 -24.78 20.09
N GLU A 34 10.30 -25.73 20.75
CA GLU A 34 11.37 -25.44 21.72
C GLU A 34 12.57 -24.73 21.07
N ALA A 35 13.15 -23.77 21.80
CA ALA A 35 14.38 -23.10 21.41
C ALA A 35 15.56 -24.10 21.40
N PRO A 36 16.51 -24.00 20.45
CA PRO A 36 16.73 -22.92 19.48
C PRO A 36 15.96 -23.09 18.14
N GLY A 37 15.02 -24.03 18.05
CA GLY A 37 14.19 -24.28 16.87
C GLY A 37 14.37 -25.68 16.28
N VAL A 38 14.07 -25.82 14.99
CA VAL A 38 14.06 -27.09 14.25
C VAL A 38 15.06 -27.04 13.10
N THR A 39 15.89 -28.08 12.98
CA THR A 39 16.85 -28.24 11.87
C THR A 39 16.32 -29.15 10.77
N ILE A 40 15.75 -30.30 11.15
CA ILE A 40 15.30 -31.33 10.21
C ILE A 40 13.83 -31.65 10.47
N MET A 41 13.04 -31.75 9.40
CA MET A 41 11.61 -32.09 9.47
C MET A 41 11.31 -33.28 8.57
N ARG A 42 10.60 -34.27 9.11
CA ARG A 42 10.08 -35.42 8.38
C ARG A 42 8.62 -35.65 8.75
N GLN A 43 7.93 -36.40 7.91
CA GLN A 43 6.54 -36.75 8.16
C GLN A 43 6.28 -38.21 7.86
N THR A 44 5.38 -38.76 8.67
CA THR A 44 4.70 -40.02 8.44
C THR A 44 3.21 -39.77 8.25
N ASN A 45 2.45 -40.81 7.92
CA ASN A 45 1.00 -40.70 7.79
C ASN A 45 0.29 -40.28 9.09
N ARG A 46 0.98 -40.32 10.25
CA ARG A 46 0.40 -40.02 11.57
C ARG A 46 1.08 -38.88 12.31
N PHE A 47 2.38 -38.68 12.12
CA PHE A 47 3.18 -37.76 12.92
C PHE A 47 4.02 -36.83 12.06
N PHE A 48 4.10 -35.57 12.47
CA PHE A 48 5.21 -34.68 12.14
C PHE A 48 6.37 -34.95 13.10
N VAL A 49 7.57 -35.07 12.55
CA VAL A 49 8.80 -35.37 13.31
C VAL A 49 9.76 -34.20 13.14
N PHE A 50 10.09 -33.56 14.26
CA PHE A 50 10.97 -32.39 14.33
C PHE A 50 12.28 -32.76 15.01
N GLY A 51 13.38 -32.59 14.30
CA GLY A 51 14.73 -32.70 14.84
C GLY A 51 15.22 -31.35 15.36
N HIS A 52 15.61 -31.32 16.63
CA HIS A 52 16.22 -30.16 17.24
C HIS A 52 17.75 -30.25 17.18
N PRO A 53 18.46 -29.13 17.07
CA PRO A 53 19.93 -29.13 17.11
C PRO A 53 20.48 -29.54 18.48
N SER A 54 19.65 -29.53 19.53
CA SER A 54 20.00 -30.06 20.87
C SER A 54 20.07 -31.60 20.92
N GLY A 55 19.82 -32.31 19.82
CA GLY A 55 19.84 -33.77 19.76
C GLY A 55 18.54 -34.43 20.25
N LYS A 56 17.49 -33.62 20.43
CA LYS A 56 16.13 -34.07 20.75
C LYS A 56 15.29 -34.22 19.48
N VAL A 57 14.40 -35.20 19.48
CA VAL A 57 13.42 -35.41 18.41
C VAL A 57 12.02 -35.29 19.00
N THR A 58 11.22 -34.39 18.43
CA THR A 58 9.87 -34.09 18.89
C THR A 58 8.87 -34.61 17.86
N LEU A 59 7.97 -35.49 18.30
CA LEU A 59 6.88 -36.03 17.50
C LEU A 59 5.58 -35.30 17.82
N ARG A 60 4.86 -34.85 16.79
CA ARG A 60 3.54 -34.25 16.92
C ARG A 60 2.53 -35.04 16.11
N ASP A 61 1.47 -35.51 16.77
CA ASP A 61 0.39 -36.24 16.10
C ASP A 61 -0.46 -35.30 15.23
N LEU A 62 -0.72 -35.69 13.98
CA LEU A 62 -1.47 -34.91 12.98
C LEU A 62 -2.95 -34.73 13.36
N ARG A 63 -3.52 -35.64 14.16
CA ARG A 63 -4.93 -35.63 14.53
C ARG A 63 -5.17 -35.04 15.91
N THR A 64 -4.32 -35.40 16.87
CA THR A 64 -4.53 -34.99 18.28
C THR A 64 -3.70 -33.78 18.68
N PHE A 65 -2.75 -33.35 17.83
CA PHE A 65 -1.78 -32.28 18.09
C PHE A 65 -0.94 -32.46 19.36
N ARG A 66 -0.98 -33.65 19.96
CA ARG A 66 -0.16 -34.00 21.13
C ARG A 66 1.28 -34.19 20.72
N THR A 67 2.16 -33.72 21.59
CA THR A 67 3.60 -33.72 21.35
C THR A 67 4.28 -34.71 22.30
N GLN A 68 5.17 -35.55 21.77
CA GLN A 68 6.05 -36.44 22.52
C GLN A 68 7.52 -36.13 22.18
N LYS A 69 8.42 -36.33 23.14
CA LYS A 69 9.83 -35.96 23.02
C LYS A 69 10.72 -37.17 23.26
N PHE A 70 11.74 -37.32 22.42
CA PHE A 70 12.80 -38.31 22.56
C PHE A 70 14.14 -37.59 22.66
N ASP A 71 14.88 -37.88 23.73
CA ASP A 71 16.26 -37.43 23.89
C ASP A 71 17.16 -38.48 23.23
N ALA A 72 17.63 -38.22 22.01
CA ALA A 72 18.39 -39.21 21.22
C ALA A 72 19.89 -39.14 21.47
N PHE A 73 20.48 -37.95 21.32
CA PHE A 73 21.92 -37.73 21.48
C PHE A 73 22.20 -36.45 22.27
N PRO A 74 23.21 -36.42 23.16
CA PRO A 74 23.50 -35.25 23.97
C PRO A 74 24.29 -34.15 23.24
N GLY A 75 25.04 -34.50 22.19
CA GLY A 75 25.90 -33.56 21.45
C GLY A 75 25.25 -32.89 20.26
N GLY A 76 24.02 -33.28 19.91
CA GLY A 76 23.29 -32.76 18.76
C GLY A 76 22.89 -33.84 17.77
N LEU A 77 22.03 -33.45 16.84
CA LEU A 77 21.45 -34.31 15.82
C LEU A 77 22.21 -34.15 14.50
N SER A 78 22.62 -35.27 13.88
CA SER A 78 23.24 -35.25 12.55
C SER A 78 22.17 -35.38 11.46
N ASP A 79 21.47 -36.51 11.44
CA ASP A 79 20.38 -36.80 10.51
C ASP A 79 19.42 -37.81 11.13
N PHE A 80 18.19 -37.83 10.63
CA PHE A 80 17.24 -38.88 10.97
C PHE A 80 16.28 -39.11 9.81
N ASP A 81 15.76 -40.32 9.76
CA ASP A 81 14.72 -40.68 8.81
C ASP A 81 13.63 -41.51 9.48
N VAL A 82 12.47 -41.54 8.84
CA VAL A 82 11.29 -42.21 9.35
C VAL A 82 10.63 -43.01 8.24
N HIS A 83 10.42 -44.29 8.50
CA HIS A 83 9.70 -45.16 7.58
C HIS A 83 8.78 -46.13 8.32
N GLY A 84 7.53 -46.18 7.89
CA GLY A 84 6.50 -46.98 8.56
C GLY A 84 6.34 -46.55 10.02
N ASN A 85 6.70 -47.45 10.93
CA ASN A 85 6.62 -47.24 12.38
C ASN A 85 8.00 -47.10 13.05
N LEU A 86 9.08 -47.00 12.28
CA LEU A 86 10.44 -46.93 12.79
C LEU A 86 11.02 -45.53 12.53
N LEU A 87 11.65 -44.97 13.55
CA LEU A 87 12.43 -43.74 13.50
C LEU A 87 13.88 -44.10 13.79
N ALA A 88 14.78 -43.83 12.85
CA ALA A 88 16.21 -44.06 13.01
C ALA A 88 16.93 -42.70 13.12
N VAL A 89 17.72 -42.54 14.18
CA VAL A 89 18.36 -41.27 14.52
C VAL A 89 19.87 -41.46 14.61
N SER A 90 20.62 -40.53 13.99
CA SER A 90 22.06 -40.38 14.17
C SER A 90 22.40 -39.02 14.78
N GLY A 91 23.46 -38.96 15.57
CA GLY A 91 23.88 -37.74 16.23
C GLY A 91 25.31 -37.79 16.76
N PHE A 92 25.64 -36.72 17.46
CA PHE A 92 26.96 -36.49 18.02
C PHE A 92 26.97 -36.80 19.51
N SER A 93 28.10 -37.34 19.97
CA SER A 93 28.40 -37.47 21.38
C SER A 93 28.59 -36.09 22.02
N SER A 94 28.57 -36.01 23.35
CA SER A 94 28.84 -34.75 24.08
C SER A 94 30.21 -34.12 23.75
N ARG A 95 31.14 -34.92 23.19
CA ARG A 95 32.47 -34.50 22.72
C ARG A 95 32.50 -34.01 21.26
N GLY A 96 31.36 -34.00 20.57
CA GLY A 96 31.26 -33.57 19.17
C GLY A 96 31.70 -34.60 18.12
N LEU A 97 32.00 -35.84 18.52
CA LEU A 97 32.32 -36.94 17.61
C LEU A 97 31.05 -37.69 17.20
N ASN A 98 31.00 -38.21 15.98
CA ASN A 98 29.93 -39.10 15.53
C ASN A 98 29.92 -40.37 16.38
N GLU A 99 28.77 -40.73 16.94
CA GLU A 99 28.62 -42.01 17.62
C GLU A 99 28.40 -43.12 16.59
N ARG A 100 29.16 -44.22 16.70
CA ARG A 100 29.07 -45.38 15.79
C ARG A 100 27.90 -46.30 16.12
N PHE A 101 26.78 -45.71 16.51
CA PHE A 101 25.52 -46.42 16.67
C PHE A 101 24.36 -45.48 16.34
N LEU A 102 23.24 -46.08 15.97
CA LEU A 102 22.01 -45.39 15.68
C LEU A 102 20.97 -45.70 16.75
N MET A 103 20.19 -44.70 17.13
CA MET A 103 19.05 -44.90 18.01
C MET A 103 17.80 -45.19 17.18
N VAL A 104 17.25 -46.40 17.31
CA VAL A 104 16.02 -46.80 16.62
C VAL A 104 14.84 -46.77 17.60
N TYR A 105 13.78 -46.05 17.25
CA TYR A 105 12.56 -45.92 18.03
C TYR A 105 11.38 -46.59 17.33
N ASP A 106 10.54 -47.32 18.08
CA ASP A 106 9.26 -47.83 17.59
C ASP A 106 8.15 -46.83 17.93
N LEU A 107 7.58 -46.22 16.89
CA LEU A 107 6.53 -45.20 16.96
C LEU A 107 5.16 -45.75 17.40
N ARG A 108 4.96 -47.08 17.44
CA ARG A 108 3.74 -47.67 18.00
C ARG A 108 3.78 -47.72 19.52
N MET A 109 4.95 -48.04 20.05
CA MET A 109 5.18 -48.19 21.49
C MET A 109 5.72 -46.91 22.13
N MET A 110 6.09 -45.91 21.31
CA MET A 110 6.71 -44.65 21.71
C MET A 110 7.92 -44.85 22.62
N ARG A 111 8.79 -45.81 22.27
CA ARG A 111 10.00 -46.14 23.04
C ARG A 111 11.17 -46.48 22.11
N ALA A 112 12.39 -46.31 22.61
CA ALA A 112 13.58 -46.84 21.97
C ALA A 112 13.46 -48.37 21.86
N ALA A 113 13.65 -48.91 20.65
CA ALA A 113 13.63 -50.34 20.39
C ALA A 113 15.01 -50.95 20.72
N THR A 114 16.04 -50.58 19.94
CA THR A 114 17.41 -51.07 20.09
C THR A 114 18.40 -50.03 19.55
N SER A 115 19.58 -49.90 20.18
CA SER A 115 20.71 -49.16 19.61
C SER A 115 21.42 -50.05 18.57
N LEU A 116 21.46 -49.63 17.31
CA LEU A 116 22.07 -50.37 16.22
C LEU A 116 23.52 -49.94 16.03
N TRP A 117 24.48 -50.83 16.31
CA TRP A 117 25.90 -50.56 16.10
C TRP A 117 26.25 -50.61 14.61
N VAL A 118 27.01 -49.61 14.15
CA VAL A 118 27.45 -49.47 12.76
C VAL A 118 28.97 -49.40 12.68
N HIS A 119 29.53 -49.80 11.54
CA HIS A 119 30.98 -49.82 11.32
C HIS A 119 31.50 -48.50 10.73
N VAL A 120 30.59 -47.72 10.17
CA VAL A 120 30.83 -46.43 9.51
C VAL A 120 30.32 -45.30 10.40
N ASP A 121 30.97 -44.13 10.38
CA ASP A 121 30.51 -42.95 11.10
C ASP A 121 29.23 -42.39 10.44
N PRO A 122 28.04 -42.54 11.04
CA PRO A 122 26.78 -42.30 10.35
C PRO A 122 26.45 -40.81 10.34
N PHE A 123 26.78 -40.10 9.25
CA PHE A 123 26.42 -38.70 9.10
C PHE A 123 25.04 -38.52 8.46
N PHE A 124 24.75 -39.28 7.39
CA PHE A 124 23.44 -39.33 6.75
C PHE A 124 22.75 -40.67 6.99
N VAL A 125 21.43 -40.64 7.15
CA VAL A 125 20.61 -41.83 7.40
C VAL A 125 19.35 -41.78 6.55
N ARG A 126 19.08 -42.84 5.78
CA ARG A 126 17.83 -43.00 5.02
C ARG A 126 17.33 -44.44 5.04
N PHE A 127 16.02 -44.60 5.16
CA PHE A 127 15.35 -45.88 4.96
C PHE A 127 15.20 -46.18 3.47
N LEU A 128 15.50 -47.42 3.11
CA LEU A 128 15.32 -48.00 1.79
C LEU A 128 14.24 -49.08 1.85
N PRO A 129 12.95 -48.69 1.76
CA PRO A 129 11.84 -49.63 1.77
C PRO A 129 11.65 -50.26 0.39
N THR A 130 12.53 -51.20 0.05
CA THR A 130 12.34 -52.08 -1.10
C THR A 130 11.70 -53.39 -0.62
N TYR A 131 12.15 -54.55 -1.10
CA TYR A 131 11.66 -55.85 -0.63
C TYR A 131 12.05 -56.13 0.83
N THR A 132 13.17 -55.56 1.28
CA THR A 132 13.63 -55.60 2.68
C THR A 132 13.71 -54.18 3.19
N SER A 133 13.17 -53.88 4.38
CA SER A 133 13.32 -52.55 5.00
C SER A 133 14.74 -52.38 5.51
N ARG A 134 15.63 -51.85 4.66
CA ARG A 134 17.03 -51.59 5.00
C ARG A 134 17.23 -50.14 5.40
N LEU A 135 18.27 -49.89 6.16
CA LEU A 135 18.75 -48.57 6.55
C LEU A 135 20.10 -48.34 5.89
N ALA A 136 20.24 -47.23 5.17
CA ALA A 136 21.50 -46.78 4.61
C ALA A 136 22.15 -45.78 5.56
N THR A 137 23.38 -46.06 5.97
CA THR A 137 24.19 -45.16 6.81
C THR A 137 25.44 -44.75 6.07
N ILE A 138 25.68 -43.44 5.98
CA ILE A 138 26.72 -42.88 5.12
C ILE A 138 27.57 -41.90 5.91
N SER A 139 28.88 -42.03 5.77
CA SER A 139 29.86 -41.09 6.31
C SER A 139 30.10 -39.91 5.38
N GLN A 140 30.62 -38.81 5.92
CA GLN A 140 31.06 -37.68 5.12
C GLN A 140 32.22 -38.00 4.16
N THR A 141 32.97 -39.08 4.41
CA THR A 141 34.12 -39.52 3.61
C THR A 141 33.73 -40.46 2.46
N GLY A 142 32.45 -40.83 2.33
CA GLY A 142 31.95 -41.66 1.23
C GLY A 142 31.89 -43.16 1.54
N GLU A 143 32.23 -43.60 2.75
CA GLU A 143 31.92 -44.96 3.22
C GLU A 143 30.43 -45.07 3.51
N CYS A 144 29.79 -46.12 3.01
CA CYS A 144 28.36 -46.35 3.11
C CYS A 144 28.12 -47.79 3.55
N GLN A 145 27.13 -48.01 4.42
CA GLN A 145 26.77 -49.32 4.93
C GLN A 145 25.25 -49.52 4.86
N PHE A 146 24.82 -50.71 4.43
CA PHE A 146 23.42 -51.12 4.59
C PHE A 146 23.26 -51.98 5.84
N CYS A 147 22.24 -51.68 6.63
CA CYS A 147 21.92 -52.39 7.86
C CYS A 147 20.42 -52.71 7.93
N GLU A 148 20.06 -53.79 8.60
CA GLU A 148 18.65 -54.03 8.97
C GLU A 148 18.31 -53.34 10.31
N PRO A 149 17.19 -52.60 10.40
CA PRO A 149 16.85 -51.81 11.58
C PRO A 149 16.47 -52.65 12.81
N THR A 150 16.15 -53.94 12.62
CA THR A 150 15.83 -54.88 13.71
C THR A 150 17.05 -55.47 14.39
N GLY A 151 18.26 -55.27 13.83
CA GLY A 151 19.52 -55.73 14.43
C GLY A 151 19.75 -57.25 14.37
N LEU A 152 18.92 -58.01 13.64
CA LEU A 152 19.19 -59.43 13.40
C LEU A 152 20.26 -59.57 12.32
N ALA A 153 21.45 -60.03 12.72
CA ALA A 153 22.52 -60.58 11.88
C ALA A 153 22.60 -60.01 10.44
N SER A 154 22.90 -58.72 10.31
CA SER A 154 23.21 -58.12 9.00
C SER A 154 24.63 -58.53 8.59
N MET A 155 24.80 -59.15 7.42
CA MET A 155 26.10 -59.16 6.76
C MET A 155 26.58 -57.72 6.60
N VAL A 156 27.86 -57.48 6.84
CA VAL A 156 28.48 -56.16 6.71
C VAL A 156 28.65 -55.87 5.22
N ASP A 157 27.67 -55.19 4.63
CA ASP A 157 27.72 -54.72 3.24
C ASP A 157 28.18 -53.25 3.24
N ILE A 158 29.50 -53.05 3.20
CA ILE A 158 30.13 -51.73 3.13
C ILE A 158 30.59 -51.49 1.70
N PHE A 159 30.19 -50.35 1.17
CA PHE A 159 30.62 -49.87 -0.14
C PHE A 159 31.18 -48.47 -0.03
N HIS A 160 32.06 -48.12 -0.96
CA HIS A 160 32.76 -46.84 -0.96
C HIS A 160 32.40 -46.05 -2.22
N VAL A 161 31.94 -44.82 -2.01
CA VAL A 161 31.73 -43.83 -3.07
C VAL A 161 33.03 -43.04 -3.21
N ASN A 162 33.67 -43.12 -4.38
CA ASN A 162 34.90 -42.37 -4.61
C ASN A 162 34.61 -40.86 -4.71
N THR A 163 34.87 -40.12 -3.64
CA THR A 163 34.65 -38.67 -3.57
C THR A 163 35.86 -37.84 -4.04
N ASN A 164 36.93 -38.47 -4.55
CA ASN A 164 38.18 -37.79 -4.95
C ASN A 164 38.74 -36.86 -3.85
N GLY A 165 38.54 -37.20 -2.58
CA GLY A 165 38.99 -36.41 -1.44
C GLY A 165 38.06 -35.26 -1.03
N HIS A 166 36.92 -35.09 -1.68
CA HIS A 166 35.88 -34.15 -1.26
C HIS A 166 34.93 -34.78 -0.23
N PHE A 167 34.32 -33.97 0.62
CA PHE A 167 33.34 -34.45 1.60
C PHE A 167 31.94 -34.44 1.00
N LEU A 168 31.12 -35.41 1.40
CA LEU A 168 29.70 -35.44 1.05
C LEU A 168 28.94 -34.36 1.81
N THR A 169 28.25 -33.50 1.06
CA THR A 169 27.46 -32.37 1.59
C THR A 169 25.98 -32.71 1.64
N SER A 170 25.52 -33.61 0.77
CA SER A 170 24.12 -34.01 0.68
C SER A 170 23.99 -35.45 0.21
N PHE A 171 22.95 -36.11 0.70
CA PHE A 171 22.58 -37.45 0.28
C PHE A 171 21.06 -37.57 0.26
N GLU A 172 20.51 -38.12 -0.81
CA GLU A 172 19.09 -38.37 -0.93
C GLU A 172 18.81 -39.61 -1.79
N VAL A 173 17.66 -40.24 -1.55
CA VAL A 173 17.21 -41.45 -2.23
C VAL A 173 16.04 -41.10 -3.14
N SER A 174 16.03 -41.64 -4.36
CA SER A 174 14.90 -41.48 -5.27
C SER A 174 13.58 -41.94 -4.63
N SER A 175 12.45 -41.37 -5.05
CA SER A 175 11.14 -41.78 -4.51
C SER A 175 10.80 -43.24 -4.88
N SER A 176 11.27 -43.70 -6.04
CA SER A 176 11.21 -45.11 -6.49
C SER A 176 12.16 -46.06 -5.76
N LYS A 177 13.12 -45.54 -4.99
CA LYS A 177 14.18 -46.30 -4.31
C LYS A 177 15.13 -47.07 -5.24
N GLN A 178 15.15 -46.72 -6.53
CA GLN A 178 16.06 -47.31 -7.52
C GLN A 178 17.40 -46.58 -7.66
N ALA A 179 17.47 -45.33 -7.19
CA ALA A 179 18.65 -44.48 -7.33
C ALA A 179 19.04 -43.81 -6.01
N LEU A 180 20.35 -43.69 -5.80
CA LEU A 180 20.97 -43.00 -4.68
C LEU A 180 21.81 -41.84 -5.24
N ALA A 181 21.61 -40.62 -4.74
CA ALA A 181 22.34 -39.44 -5.16
C ALA A 181 23.24 -38.93 -4.03
N PHE A 182 24.52 -38.74 -4.34
CA PHE A 182 25.53 -38.22 -3.43
C PHE A 182 26.08 -36.90 -3.97
N GLY A 183 25.82 -35.80 -3.27
CA GLY A 183 26.40 -34.50 -3.58
C GLY A 183 27.68 -34.27 -2.78
N ASP A 184 28.77 -33.91 -3.46
CA ASP A 184 30.03 -33.56 -2.81
C ASP A 184 30.23 -32.04 -2.67
N SER A 185 31.26 -31.64 -1.94
CA SER A 185 31.71 -30.24 -1.84
C SER A 185 32.41 -29.74 -3.10
N GLY A 186 32.70 -30.61 -4.07
CA GLY A 186 33.32 -30.28 -5.36
C GLY A 186 32.31 -29.86 -6.43
N GLY A 187 31.01 -29.84 -6.11
CA GLY A 187 29.94 -29.49 -7.05
C GLY A 187 29.52 -30.65 -7.98
N CYS A 188 29.98 -31.88 -7.72
CA CYS A 188 29.61 -33.07 -8.47
C CYS A 188 28.50 -33.85 -7.75
N VAL A 189 27.51 -34.31 -8.51
CA VAL A 189 26.49 -35.26 -8.03
C VAL A 189 26.79 -36.64 -8.60
N ARG A 190 27.05 -37.61 -7.73
CA ARG A 190 27.27 -39.01 -8.11
C ARG A 190 25.96 -39.77 -7.95
N LEU A 191 25.51 -40.40 -9.03
CA LEU A 191 24.31 -41.22 -9.05
C LEU A 191 24.71 -42.70 -9.02
N TRP A 192 24.16 -43.43 -8.06
CA TRP A 192 24.27 -44.88 -7.98
C TRP A 192 22.92 -45.52 -8.25
N SER A 193 22.91 -46.52 -9.12
CA SER A 193 21.74 -47.31 -9.48
C SER A 193 22.19 -48.71 -9.88
N ASP A 194 21.33 -49.69 -9.68
CA ASP A 194 21.52 -51.06 -10.17
C ASP A 194 21.20 -51.18 -11.67
N THR A 195 20.25 -50.36 -12.16
CA THR A 195 19.81 -50.36 -13.57
C THR A 195 20.33 -49.14 -14.34
N ARG A 196 20.48 -49.30 -15.66
CA ARG A 196 20.84 -48.20 -16.58
C ARG A 196 19.67 -47.25 -16.80
N ASP A 197 18.47 -47.81 -16.96
CA ASP A 197 17.23 -47.04 -17.07
C ASP A 197 16.66 -46.84 -15.67
N VAL A 198 16.93 -45.67 -15.09
CA VAL A 198 16.53 -45.32 -13.73
C VAL A 198 15.23 -44.54 -13.77
N MET A 199 14.21 -45.05 -13.11
CA MET A 199 12.99 -44.28 -12.87
C MET A 199 13.13 -43.63 -11.50
N PHE A 200 13.16 -42.29 -11.41
CA PHE A 200 13.29 -41.60 -10.12
C PHE A 200 11.99 -41.54 -9.33
N ASN A 201 10.86 -41.55 -10.05
CA ASN A 201 9.50 -41.47 -9.53
C ASN A 201 8.61 -42.57 -10.11
N VAL A 202 7.62 -42.99 -9.32
CA VAL A 202 6.68 -44.06 -9.68
C VAL A 202 5.89 -43.70 -10.95
N TYR A 203 5.58 -42.42 -11.13
CA TYR A 203 4.90 -41.87 -12.30
C TYR A 203 5.78 -40.81 -12.98
N SER A 204 6.87 -41.25 -13.61
CA SER A 204 7.65 -40.35 -14.46
C SER A 204 6.87 -40.03 -15.73
N ARG A 205 6.75 -38.74 -16.03
CA ARG A 205 6.35 -38.26 -17.36
C ARG A 205 7.60 -37.67 -17.99
N GLU A 206 7.82 -37.94 -19.26
CA GLU A 206 8.89 -37.26 -19.98
C GLU A 206 8.64 -35.74 -19.90
N PRO A 207 9.64 -34.95 -19.48
CA PRO A 207 9.50 -33.51 -19.50
C PRO A 207 9.21 -33.09 -20.93
N CYS A 208 8.28 -32.15 -21.11
CA CYS A 208 8.04 -31.57 -22.42
C CYS A 208 9.32 -30.82 -22.81
N VAL A 209 10.16 -31.44 -23.63
CA VAL A 209 11.29 -30.75 -24.25
C VAL A 209 10.66 -29.75 -25.19
N VAL A 210 10.80 -28.47 -24.85
CA VAL A 210 10.44 -27.41 -25.78
C VAL A 210 11.51 -27.47 -26.87
N ASP A 211 11.16 -28.01 -28.03
CA ASP A 211 12.01 -27.91 -29.22
C ASP A 211 12.41 -26.45 -29.35
N ALA A 212 13.72 -26.18 -29.43
CA ALA A 212 14.22 -24.82 -29.56
C ALA A 212 13.60 -24.22 -30.81
N GLN A 213 12.61 -23.34 -30.62
CA GLN A 213 12.00 -22.65 -31.75
C GLN A 213 13.09 -21.85 -32.46
N PRO A 214 13.13 -21.86 -33.79
CA PRO A 214 14.08 -21.06 -34.53
C PRO A 214 13.93 -19.59 -34.10
N GLN A 215 15.04 -18.93 -33.77
CA GLN A 215 15.02 -17.49 -33.45
C GLN A 215 14.58 -16.73 -34.70
N LEU A 216 13.31 -16.31 -34.73
CA LEU A 216 12.80 -15.45 -35.79
C LEU A 216 13.21 -14.00 -35.48
N ALA A 217 13.94 -13.38 -36.41
CA ALA A 217 14.17 -11.94 -36.39
C ALA A 217 12.86 -11.22 -36.78
N TRP A 218 12.53 -10.14 -36.07
CA TRP A 218 11.25 -9.39 -36.19
C TRP A 218 10.93 -8.85 -37.60
N ASN A 219 11.86 -8.92 -38.56
CA ASN A 219 11.78 -8.25 -39.86
C ASN A 219 11.69 -9.19 -41.07
N HIS A 220 11.26 -10.44 -40.90
CA HIS A 220 11.09 -11.37 -42.02
C HIS A 220 9.71 -11.21 -42.69
N ASN A 221 9.66 -10.34 -43.70
CA ASN A 221 8.50 -10.04 -44.55
C ASN A 221 7.96 -11.23 -45.39
N LEU A 222 8.50 -12.44 -45.22
CA LEU A 222 8.18 -13.62 -46.04
C LEU A 222 7.41 -14.71 -45.28
N GLN A 223 7.12 -14.54 -43.98
CA GLN A 223 6.27 -15.48 -43.23
C GLN A 223 4.97 -14.81 -42.75
N PRO A 224 3.78 -15.33 -43.12
CA PRO A 224 2.53 -14.88 -42.56
C PRO A 224 2.44 -15.26 -41.08
N CYS A 225 1.96 -14.34 -40.22
CA CYS A 225 1.80 -14.53 -38.77
C CYS A 225 0.64 -15.48 -38.38
N SER A 226 0.39 -16.52 -39.16
CA SER A 226 -0.83 -17.34 -39.10
C SER A 226 -0.70 -18.78 -38.57
N PRO A 227 0.22 -19.16 -37.66
CA PRO A 227 0.11 -20.45 -37.00
C PRO A 227 -0.75 -20.31 -35.73
N ILE A 228 -2.05 -20.56 -35.84
CA ILE A 228 -2.90 -20.85 -34.68
C ILE A 228 -3.22 -22.35 -34.74
N PRO A 229 -2.61 -23.21 -33.91
CA PRO A 229 -3.12 -24.56 -33.75
C PRO A 229 -4.56 -24.46 -33.25
N THR A 230 -5.46 -25.28 -33.77
CA THR A 230 -6.89 -25.29 -33.46
C THR A 230 -7.14 -25.39 -31.95
N ALA A 231 -7.18 -24.24 -31.29
CA ALA A 231 -7.45 -24.14 -29.87
C ALA A 231 -8.96 -24.29 -29.66
N GLN A 232 -9.36 -25.21 -28.78
CA GLN A 232 -10.76 -25.40 -28.37
C GLN A 232 -11.31 -24.23 -27.51
N ALA A 233 -10.50 -23.20 -27.26
CA ALA A 233 -10.87 -22.03 -26.49
C ALA A 233 -10.63 -20.76 -27.32
N THR A 234 -11.65 -19.90 -27.42
CA THR A 234 -11.58 -18.60 -28.06
C THR A 234 -10.68 -17.65 -27.26
N PRO A 235 -9.54 -17.19 -27.79
CA PRO A 235 -8.75 -16.16 -27.11
C PRO A 235 -9.51 -14.84 -27.19
N SER A 236 -9.90 -14.27 -26.05
CA SER A 236 -10.46 -12.92 -26.00
C SER A 236 -9.33 -11.90 -26.24
N SER A 237 -9.31 -11.24 -27.40
CA SER A 237 -8.43 -10.09 -27.59
C SER A 237 -8.97 -8.93 -26.74
N ARG A 238 -8.26 -8.61 -25.66
CA ARG A 238 -8.55 -7.43 -24.85
C ARG A 238 -7.80 -6.26 -25.52
N TRP A 239 -8.49 -5.50 -26.36
CA TRP A 239 -7.92 -4.30 -26.96
C TRP A 239 -7.84 -3.20 -25.90
N ALA A 240 -6.67 -2.58 -25.77
CA ALA A 240 -6.56 -1.33 -25.04
C ALA A 240 -7.33 -0.23 -25.81
N PRO A 241 -7.96 0.75 -25.14
CA PRO A 241 -8.56 1.90 -25.82
C PRO A 241 -7.52 2.58 -26.72
N GLY A 242 -7.91 2.91 -27.95
CA GLY A 242 -7.04 3.56 -28.92
C GLY A 242 -6.54 4.93 -28.45
N MET A 243 -5.33 5.28 -28.85
CA MET A 243 -4.72 6.60 -28.59
C MET A 243 -5.50 7.70 -29.31
N ASP A 244 -5.76 8.82 -28.63
CA ASP A 244 -6.55 9.94 -29.16
C ASP A 244 -5.81 10.61 -30.35
N PRO A 245 -6.42 10.76 -31.54
CA PRO A 245 -5.76 11.26 -32.75
C PRO A 245 -5.28 12.73 -32.70
N GLU A 246 -5.52 13.48 -31.63
CA GLU A 246 -5.05 14.86 -31.45
C GLU A 246 -3.60 14.95 -30.93
N ILE A 247 -3.08 13.90 -30.27
CA ILE A 247 -1.73 13.88 -29.68
C ILE A 247 -0.60 13.95 -30.72
N PRO A 248 -0.69 13.28 -31.90
CA PRO A 248 0.32 13.42 -32.94
C PRO A 248 0.34 14.80 -33.61
N GLN A 249 -0.76 15.58 -33.50
CA GLN A 249 -0.91 16.86 -34.19
C GLN A 249 -0.36 18.05 -33.39
N THR A 250 -0.13 17.88 -32.09
CA THR A 250 0.37 18.93 -31.16
C THR A 250 1.87 18.87 -30.90
N ILE A 251 2.62 18.06 -31.67
CA ILE A 251 4.08 17.98 -31.56
C ILE A 251 4.69 19.23 -32.22
N GLU A 252 5.01 20.25 -31.43
CA GLU A 252 5.92 21.32 -31.86
C GLU A 252 7.36 20.95 -31.53
N THR A 253 8.18 20.76 -32.57
CA THR A 253 9.63 20.58 -32.42
C THR A 253 10.32 21.94 -32.31
N VAL A 254 10.87 22.27 -31.15
CA VAL A 254 11.81 23.38 -30.98
C VAL A 254 13.18 22.81 -30.64
N GLY A 255 14.00 22.57 -31.67
CA GLY A 255 15.38 22.09 -31.51
C GLY A 255 15.49 20.60 -31.16
N PHE A 256 16.52 20.23 -30.37
CA PHE A 256 16.86 18.83 -30.06
C PHE A 256 15.94 18.17 -29.02
N ASN A 257 15.00 18.91 -28.44
CA ASN A 257 14.00 18.43 -27.50
C ASN A 257 12.59 18.75 -28.04
N SER A 258 11.72 17.75 -28.16
CA SER A 258 10.29 17.95 -28.41
C SER A 258 9.52 17.92 -27.09
N TYR A 259 8.64 18.89 -26.88
CA TYR A 259 7.70 18.94 -25.76
C TYR A 259 6.29 18.76 -26.34
N VAL A 260 5.49 17.89 -25.72
CA VAL A 260 4.05 17.85 -25.92
C VAL A 260 3.45 18.26 -24.58
N GLU A 261 2.79 19.42 -24.54
CA GLU A 261 2.01 19.81 -23.38
C GLU A 261 0.90 18.77 -23.17
N ASN A 262 0.81 18.20 -21.98
CA ASN A 262 -0.21 17.19 -21.68
C ASN A 262 -1.60 17.79 -21.93
N PRO A 263 -2.36 17.36 -22.96
CA PRO A 263 -3.62 17.99 -23.33
C PRO A 263 -4.67 17.94 -22.21
N SER A 264 -4.51 16.99 -21.30
CA SER A 264 -5.45 16.73 -20.22
C SER A 264 -5.08 17.39 -18.89
N ALA A 265 -3.88 17.99 -18.76
CA ALA A 265 -3.31 18.46 -17.48
C ALA A 265 -3.46 17.45 -16.31
N CYS A 266 -3.72 16.18 -16.60
CA CYS A 266 -3.97 15.16 -15.61
C CYS A 266 -2.64 14.63 -15.04
N PRO A 267 -2.60 14.23 -13.76
CA PRO A 267 -1.48 13.50 -13.20
C PRO A 267 -1.16 12.25 -14.02
N CYS A 268 0.10 11.82 -14.01
CA CYS A 268 0.55 10.62 -14.72
C CYS A 268 -0.35 9.41 -14.38
N ASN A 269 -0.83 8.69 -15.41
CA ASN A 269 -1.67 7.49 -15.32
C ASN A 269 -3.09 7.69 -14.74
N GLN A 270 -3.63 8.91 -14.74
CA GLN A 270 -5.05 9.14 -14.47
C GLN A 270 -5.82 9.40 -15.76
N ILE A 271 -6.90 8.63 -15.96
CA ILE A 271 -7.85 8.86 -17.05
C ILE A 271 -8.93 9.79 -16.49
N PRO A 272 -9.21 10.96 -17.11
CA PRO A 272 -10.31 11.81 -16.67
C PRO A 272 -11.61 11.02 -16.72
N ALA A 273 -12.41 11.12 -15.65
CA ALA A 273 -13.71 10.49 -15.60
C ALA A 273 -14.57 11.06 -16.73
N ASN A 274 -14.92 10.23 -17.72
CA ASN A 274 -15.87 10.57 -18.77
C ASN A 274 -17.18 11.03 -18.11
N LYS A 275 -17.39 12.34 -18.04
CA LYS A 275 -18.74 12.87 -18.00
C LYS A 275 -19.24 12.75 -19.43
N GLU A 276 -19.96 11.67 -19.72
CA GLU A 276 -20.77 11.61 -20.93
C GLU A 276 -21.58 12.91 -20.97
N GLY A 277 -21.28 13.76 -21.95
CA GLY A 277 -22.09 14.91 -22.26
C GLY A 277 -23.42 14.40 -22.76
N SER A 278 -24.39 14.21 -21.86
CA SER A 278 -25.78 14.02 -22.27
C SER A 278 -26.20 15.26 -23.04
N PRO A 279 -26.54 15.18 -24.34
CA PRO A 279 -27.03 16.32 -25.08
C PRO A 279 -28.34 16.78 -24.44
N GLY A 280 -28.45 18.08 -24.20
CA GLY A 280 -29.59 18.70 -23.52
C GLY A 280 -30.92 18.38 -24.21
N TYR A 281 -31.64 17.40 -23.67
CA TYR A 281 -33.08 17.23 -23.89
C TYR A 281 -33.82 17.87 -22.70
N TYR A 282 -33.87 19.20 -22.68
CA TYR A 282 -34.79 19.91 -21.80
C TYR A 282 -36.14 19.99 -22.47
N ASN A 283 -36.96 18.97 -22.28
CA ASN A 283 -38.42 19.04 -22.32
C ASN A 283 -38.93 17.73 -21.73
N HIS A 284 -39.05 17.67 -20.40
CA HIS A 284 -40.09 16.98 -19.62
C HIS A 284 -39.66 17.02 -18.15
N ILE A 285 -40.47 17.68 -17.34
CA ILE A 285 -40.40 17.65 -15.87
C ILE A 285 -41.19 16.41 -15.43
N PRO A 286 -40.66 15.52 -14.57
CA PRO A 286 -41.52 14.76 -13.69
C PRO A 286 -41.82 15.67 -12.49
N GLU A 287 -43.07 16.11 -12.39
CA GLU A 287 -43.62 16.67 -11.16
C GLU A 287 -43.49 15.60 -10.08
N SER A 288 -42.83 15.94 -8.97
CA SER A 288 -42.74 15.15 -7.73
C SER A 288 -41.90 13.85 -7.83
N PRO A 289 -41.05 13.53 -6.82
CA PRO A 289 -40.40 12.24 -6.78
C PRO A 289 -41.44 11.18 -6.38
N THR A 290 -42.04 10.53 -7.37
CA THR A 290 -42.66 9.21 -7.16
C THR A 290 -41.53 8.19 -7.18
N GLU A 291 -41.53 7.26 -6.21
CA GLU A 291 -40.42 6.34 -5.85
C GLU A 291 -39.87 5.39 -6.94
N SER A 292 -40.23 5.55 -8.20
CA SER A 292 -39.87 4.64 -9.28
C SER A 292 -38.96 5.34 -10.29
N ASP A 293 -37.67 4.99 -10.22
CA ASP A 293 -36.63 5.06 -11.28
C ASP A 293 -35.30 5.58 -10.70
N LYS A 294 -34.65 4.73 -9.89
CA LYS A 294 -33.32 4.99 -9.33
C LYS A 294 -32.26 4.39 -10.25
N GLU A 295 -31.55 5.24 -10.99
CA GLU A 295 -30.28 4.88 -11.61
C GLU A 295 -29.27 4.41 -10.54
N PRO A 296 -28.55 3.30 -10.76
CA PRO A 296 -27.79 2.62 -9.71
C PRO A 296 -26.55 3.36 -9.18
N LEU A 297 -26.12 4.45 -9.82
CA LEU A 297 -24.93 5.23 -9.41
C LEU A 297 -25.25 6.47 -8.54
N LEU A 298 -26.53 6.88 -8.46
CA LEU A 298 -26.97 8.02 -7.64
C LEU A 298 -27.18 7.67 -6.15
N HIS A 299 -26.97 6.40 -5.78
CA HIS A 299 -27.19 5.92 -4.41
C HIS A 299 -26.04 6.22 -3.43
N THR A 300 -24.88 6.69 -3.91
CA THR A 300 -23.70 6.94 -3.07
C THR A 300 -23.73 8.31 -2.38
N VAL A 301 -24.40 9.31 -2.96
CA VAL A 301 -24.42 10.69 -2.45
C VAL A 301 -25.77 11.00 -1.79
N PRO A 302 -25.80 11.34 -0.48
CA PRO A 302 -27.03 11.69 0.22
C PRO A 302 -27.75 12.86 -0.45
N GLU A 303 -29.09 12.84 -0.40
CA GLU A 303 -29.96 13.80 -1.10
C GLU A 303 -29.59 15.27 -0.86
N LYS A 304 -29.18 15.61 0.38
CA LYS A 304 -28.78 16.96 0.79
C LYS A 304 -27.52 17.50 0.09
N TYR A 305 -26.69 16.63 -0.48
CA TYR A 305 -25.44 17.02 -1.18
C TYR A 305 -25.58 16.96 -2.71
N ARG A 306 -26.78 16.65 -3.22
CA ARG A 306 -27.02 16.62 -4.67
C ARG A 306 -27.13 18.03 -5.22
N LYS A 307 -26.66 18.23 -6.46
CA LYS A 307 -26.73 19.53 -7.14
C LYS A 307 -28.19 19.92 -7.39
N VAL A 308 -28.63 21.01 -6.76
CA VAL A 308 -29.93 21.63 -7.05
C VAL A 308 -29.76 22.63 -8.20
N THR A 309 -30.58 22.50 -9.24
CA THR A 309 -30.58 23.45 -10.36
C THR A 309 -31.80 24.35 -10.27
N ILE A 310 -31.55 25.66 -10.16
CA ILE A 310 -32.61 26.67 -10.11
C ILE A 310 -32.95 27.04 -11.57
N LYS A 311 -34.17 26.76 -12.01
CA LYS A 311 -34.65 27.15 -13.34
C LYS A 311 -35.44 28.45 -13.24
N TYR A 312 -35.00 29.47 -13.98
CA TYR A 312 -35.72 30.74 -14.09
C TYR A 312 -36.73 30.66 -15.24
N SER A 313 -38.03 30.81 -14.94
CA SER A 313 -39.10 30.92 -15.94
C SER A 313 -39.05 32.28 -16.65
N LYS A 314 -39.54 32.36 -17.89
CA LYS A 314 -39.60 33.60 -18.69
C LYS A 314 -40.43 34.73 -18.02
N ARG A 315 -41.18 34.42 -16.95
CA ARG A 315 -41.97 35.37 -16.16
C ARG A 315 -41.32 35.82 -14.83
N GLY A 316 -40.10 35.37 -14.53
CA GLY A 316 -39.34 35.81 -13.34
C GLY A 316 -39.27 34.77 -12.21
N ARG A 317 -38.77 35.24 -11.06
CA ARG A 317 -38.28 34.50 -9.86
C ARG A 317 -39.37 33.72 -9.07
N GLU A 318 -40.61 33.67 -9.53
CA GLU A 318 -41.78 33.24 -8.72
C GLU A 318 -42.07 31.74 -8.75
N ASP A 319 -41.44 30.94 -9.63
CA ASP A 319 -41.79 29.52 -9.80
C ASP A 319 -40.91 28.54 -8.97
N PHE A 320 -39.85 29.00 -8.30
CA PHE A 320 -38.95 28.13 -7.52
C PHE A 320 -39.19 28.25 -6.01
N ASP A 321 -39.67 27.17 -5.38
CA ASP A 321 -39.96 27.15 -3.95
C ASP A 321 -38.68 26.94 -3.11
N PHE A 322 -38.06 28.05 -2.70
CA PHE A 322 -36.90 28.04 -1.80
C PHE A 322 -37.21 27.50 -0.39
N LYS A 323 -38.46 27.64 0.08
CA LYS A 323 -38.88 27.19 1.42
C LYS A 323 -38.95 25.66 1.53
N HIS A 324 -39.07 24.96 0.39
CA HIS A 324 -38.91 23.52 0.34
C HIS A 324 -37.52 23.06 0.82
N TYR A 325 -36.46 23.77 0.41
CA TYR A 325 -35.06 23.41 0.66
C TYR A 325 -34.52 24.00 1.96
N ASN A 326 -34.97 25.19 2.35
CA ASN A 326 -34.53 25.86 3.57
C ASN A 326 -35.71 26.11 4.51
N ARG A 327 -35.74 25.38 5.63
CA ARG A 327 -36.72 25.56 6.71
C ARG A 327 -36.21 26.45 7.86
N THR A 328 -34.98 26.95 7.74
CA THR A 328 -34.33 27.78 8.76
C THR A 328 -34.52 29.27 8.44
N LEU A 329 -34.21 30.14 9.41
CA LEU A 329 -34.21 31.59 9.21
C LEU A 329 -32.88 32.12 8.64
N PHE A 330 -31.91 31.23 8.40
CA PHE A 330 -30.62 31.62 7.83
C PHE A 330 -30.71 31.72 6.32
N ALA A 331 -30.22 32.82 5.77
CA ALA A 331 -30.26 33.08 4.34
C ALA A 331 -29.24 32.25 3.55
N GLY A 332 -29.67 31.67 2.44
CA GLY A 332 -28.81 30.99 1.48
C GLY A 332 -28.13 31.96 0.50
N LEU A 333 -27.13 31.49 -0.23
CA LEU A 333 -26.55 32.22 -1.37
C LEU A 333 -26.90 31.52 -2.69
N GLU A 334 -27.24 32.32 -3.70
CA GLU A 334 -27.57 31.77 -5.01
C GLU A 334 -26.35 31.23 -5.76
N PRO A 335 -26.43 30.03 -6.36
CA PRO A 335 -25.32 29.39 -7.06
C PRO A 335 -25.17 29.81 -8.54
N GLN A 336 -26.17 30.46 -9.14
CA GLN A 336 -26.18 30.78 -10.58
C GLN A 336 -25.48 32.12 -10.88
N ILE A 337 -24.24 32.27 -10.39
CA ILE A 337 -23.39 33.45 -10.57
C ILE A 337 -21.95 33.01 -10.87
N PRO A 338 -21.18 33.76 -11.69
CA PRO A 338 -19.80 33.41 -11.99
C PRO A 338 -18.96 33.45 -10.71
N ASN A 339 -18.05 32.50 -10.53
CA ASN A 339 -17.26 32.31 -9.30
C ASN A 339 -18.10 31.99 -8.05
N ALA A 340 -19.27 31.35 -8.20
CA ALA A 340 -20.11 30.91 -7.08
C ALA A 340 -19.41 29.95 -6.11
N TYR A 341 -18.25 29.38 -6.46
CA TYR A 341 -17.44 28.57 -5.55
C TYR A 341 -17.06 29.33 -4.26
N CYS A 342 -17.01 30.67 -4.29
CA CYS A 342 -16.70 31.49 -3.11
C CYS A 342 -17.81 31.44 -2.05
N ASN A 343 -19.05 31.12 -2.44
CA ASN A 343 -20.23 31.23 -1.58
C ASN A 343 -20.10 30.38 -0.29
N CYS A 344 -19.45 29.21 -0.37
CA CYS A 344 -19.25 28.35 0.79
C CYS A 344 -18.40 29.04 1.86
N MET A 345 -17.30 29.66 1.46
CA MET A 345 -16.40 30.34 2.38
C MET A 345 -16.96 31.68 2.85
N ILE A 346 -17.73 32.39 2.02
CA ILE A 346 -18.47 33.59 2.44
C ILE A 346 -19.44 33.26 3.59
N GLN A 347 -20.16 32.14 3.49
CA GLN A 347 -21.04 31.66 4.56
C GLN A 347 -20.24 31.33 5.83
N VAL A 348 -19.06 30.70 5.71
CA VAL A 348 -18.18 30.46 6.87
C VAL A 348 -17.79 31.77 7.55
N LEU A 349 -17.35 32.78 6.78
CA LEU A 349 -16.97 34.09 7.33
C LEU A 349 -18.16 34.82 7.97
N TYR A 350 -19.36 34.68 7.43
CA TYR A 350 -20.57 35.28 8.00
C TYR A 350 -20.89 34.76 9.41
N PHE A 351 -20.71 33.45 9.63
CA PHE A 351 -20.94 32.85 10.95
C PHE A 351 -19.83 33.10 11.97
N LEU A 352 -18.70 33.69 11.56
CA LEU A 352 -17.67 34.18 12.47
C LEU A 352 -18.07 35.57 12.96
N GLU A 353 -18.78 35.62 14.09
CA GLU A 353 -19.35 36.86 14.66
C GLU A 353 -18.35 38.03 14.74
N PRO A 354 -17.10 37.87 15.22
CA PRO A 354 -16.13 38.98 15.25
C PRO A 354 -15.81 39.54 13.86
N VAL A 355 -15.67 38.67 12.85
CA VAL A 355 -15.40 39.07 11.46
C VAL A 355 -16.62 39.78 10.88
N ARG A 356 -17.82 39.25 11.11
CA ARG A 356 -19.08 39.85 10.67
C ARG A 356 -19.24 41.26 11.22
N CYS A 357 -19.06 41.45 12.52
CA CYS A 357 -19.15 42.77 13.16
C CYS A 357 -18.09 43.73 12.61
N LEU A 358 -16.87 43.25 12.35
CA LEU A 358 -15.80 44.07 11.78
C LEU A 358 -16.18 44.62 10.40
N VAL A 359 -16.58 43.73 9.47
CA VAL A 359 -16.85 44.13 8.08
C VAL A 359 -18.16 44.91 7.94
N GLN A 360 -19.18 44.65 8.77
CA GLN A 360 -20.41 45.45 8.79
C GLN A 360 -20.18 46.89 9.26
N ASN A 361 -19.16 47.12 10.09
CA ASN A 361 -18.75 48.45 10.54
C ASN A 361 -17.68 49.11 9.64
N HIS A 362 -17.26 48.42 8.58
CA HIS A 362 -16.28 48.91 7.63
C HIS A 362 -16.96 49.63 6.47
N LEU A 363 -16.69 50.93 6.36
CA LEU A 363 -17.13 51.78 5.26
C LEU A 363 -15.97 52.70 4.89
N CYS A 364 -15.51 52.63 3.65
CA CYS A 364 -14.41 53.43 3.15
C CYS A 364 -14.71 54.03 1.77
N HIS A 365 -13.81 54.86 1.28
CA HIS A 365 -13.92 55.50 -0.04
C HIS A 365 -13.20 54.71 -1.15
N LYS A 366 -12.59 53.57 -0.83
CA LYS A 366 -11.86 52.73 -1.79
C LYS A 366 -12.86 52.03 -2.70
N GLU A 367 -12.72 52.24 -4.01
CA GLU A 367 -13.51 51.53 -5.01
C GLU A 367 -13.20 50.04 -4.96
N PHE A 368 -14.23 49.20 -5.10
CA PHE A 368 -14.11 47.74 -5.04
C PHE A 368 -13.51 47.17 -3.75
N CYS A 369 -13.62 47.90 -2.63
CA CYS A 369 -13.23 47.39 -1.30
C CYS A 369 -14.03 46.13 -0.96
N LEU A 370 -13.32 45.01 -0.77
CA LEU A 370 -13.96 43.72 -0.50
C LEU A 370 -14.59 43.68 0.88
N ALA A 371 -14.00 44.33 1.88
CA ALA A 371 -14.57 44.44 3.22
C ALA A 371 -15.93 45.18 3.21
N CYS A 372 -16.08 46.25 2.41
CA CYS A 372 -17.35 46.97 2.28
C CYS A 372 -18.42 46.10 1.59
N GLU A 373 -18.08 45.48 0.47
CA GLU A 373 -19.02 44.63 -0.29
C GLU A 373 -19.46 43.40 0.52
N LEU A 374 -18.55 42.84 1.32
CA LEU A 374 -18.86 41.77 2.25
C LEU A 374 -19.76 42.27 3.40
N GLY A 375 -19.51 43.47 3.93
CA GLY A 375 -20.37 44.12 4.92
C GLY A 375 -21.80 44.33 4.42
N PHE A 376 -21.98 44.81 3.19
CA PHE A 376 -23.30 44.96 2.56
C PHE A 376 -23.99 43.61 2.36
N LEU A 377 -23.25 42.58 1.93
CA LEU A 377 -23.78 41.24 1.77
C LEU A 377 -24.21 40.64 3.11
N PHE A 378 -23.40 40.79 4.17
CA PHE A 378 -23.72 40.28 5.50
C PHE A 378 -24.94 40.99 6.11
N HIS A 379 -25.06 42.30 5.90
CA HIS A 379 -26.25 43.04 6.27
C HIS A 379 -27.50 42.53 5.52
N MET A 380 -27.37 42.22 4.22
CA MET A 380 -28.46 41.63 3.44
C MET A 380 -28.86 40.24 3.96
N LEU A 381 -27.90 39.41 4.36
CA LEU A 381 -28.15 38.08 4.94
C LEU A 381 -28.88 38.16 6.28
N ASP A 382 -28.59 39.17 7.11
CA ASP A 382 -29.30 39.39 8.38
C ASP A 382 -30.77 39.80 8.18
N LEU A 383 -31.05 40.55 7.11
CA LEU A 383 -32.40 41.07 6.81
C LEU A 383 -33.30 40.10 6.08
N SER A 384 -32.76 39.15 5.32
CA SER A 384 -33.53 38.31 4.40
C SER A 384 -34.30 37.16 5.06
N GLN A 385 -34.08 36.89 6.35
CA GLN A 385 -34.86 35.93 7.17
C GLN A 385 -35.16 34.57 6.48
N GLY A 386 -34.19 34.03 5.75
CA GLY A 386 -34.28 32.73 5.07
C GLY A 386 -34.41 32.81 3.55
N ASP A 387 -34.71 33.98 3.00
CA ASP A 387 -34.72 34.20 1.55
C ASP A 387 -33.29 34.23 0.98
N PRO A 388 -33.08 33.70 -0.25
CA PRO A 388 -31.74 33.61 -0.85
C PRO A 388 -31.21 34.98 -1.26
N CYS A 389 -29.94 35.24 -0.94
CA CYS A 389 -29.21 36.44 -1.34
C CYS A 389 -28.25 36.16 -2.50
N GLN A 390 -27.92 37.20 -3.27
CA GLN A 390 -26.94 37.11 -4.36
C GLN A 390 -25.65 37.83 -3.98
N ALA A 391 -24.52 37.12 -4.03
CA ALA A 391 -23.18 37.70 -3.80
C ALA A 391 -22.61 38.45 -5.03
N GLY A 392 -23.47 38.88 -5.97
CA GLY A 392 -23.04 39.41 -7.27
C GLY A 392 -22.16 40.66 -7.19
N ASN A 393 -22.44 41.56 -6.24
CA ASN A 393 -21.65 42.79 -6.06
C ASN A 393 -20.24 42.49 -5.55
N PHE A 394 -20.13 41.63 -4.53
CA PHE A 394 -18.86 41.14 -4.02
C PHE A 394 -18.04 40.43 -5.10
N LEU A 395 -18.64 39.50 -5.85
CA LEU A 395 -17.95 38.77 -6.92
C LEU A 395 -17.57 39.67 -8.11
N ARG A 396 -18.29 40.77 -8.32
CA ARG A 396 -17.89 41.82 -9.27
C ARG A 396 -16.68 42.60 -8.75
N ALA A 397 -16.67 43.00 -7.47
CA ALA A 397 -15.52 43.66 -6.87
C ALA A 397 -14.27 42.76 -6.90
N LEU A 398 -14.42 41.48 -6.53
CA LEU A 398 -13.35 40.48 -6.57
C LEU A 398 -12.68 40.37 -7.95
N ARG A 399 -13.45 40.40 -9.04
CA ARG A 399 -12.94 40.34 -10.41
C ARG A 399 -12.11 41.56 -10.82
N ASN A 400 -12.30 42.68 -10.13
CA ASN A 400 -11.60 43.94 -10.40
C ASN A 400 -10.34 44.11 -9.55
N VAL A 401 -10.08 43.21 -8.60
CA VAL A 401 -8.85 43.23 -7.79
C VAL A 401 -7.71 42.53 -8.55
N PRO A 402 -6.61 43.21 -8.88
CA PRO A 402 -5.53 42.63 -9.67
C PRO A 402 -4.83 41.46 -8.96
N GLU A 403 -4.65 41.54 -7.65
CA GLU A 403 -4.04 40.48 -6.82
C GLU A 403 -4.85 39.17 -6.88
N ALA A 404 -6.18 39.28 -6.99
CA ALA A 404 -7.06 38.11 -7.13
C ALA A 404 -6.89 37.43 -8.50
N LYS A 405 -6.65 38.22 -9.56
CA LYS A 405 -6.38 37.71 -10.90
C LYS A 405 -5.01 37.01 -10.97
N GLU A 406 -3.99 37.57 -10.34
CA GLU A 406 -2.64 36.99 -10.29
C GLU A 406 -2.60 35.65 -9.55
N MET A 407 -3.39 35.49 -8.48
CA MET A 407 -3.53 34.21 -7.78
C MET A 407 -4.42 33.18 -8.50
N GLY A 408 -4.96 33.53 -9.67
CA GLY A 408 -5.81 32.65 -10.48
C GLY A 408 -7.14 32.34 -9.81
N LEU A 409 -7.73 33.30 -9.07
CA LEU A 409 -9.01 33.12 -8.37
C LEU A 409 -10.23 33.32 -9.28
N ILE A 410 -10.04 33.88 -10.47
CA ILE A 410 -11.14 34.19 -11.39
C ILE A 410 -11.25 33.08 -12.43
N LEU A 411 -12.34 32.32 -12.38
CA LEU A 411 -12.65 31.30 -13.36
C LEU A 411 -13.11 31.96 -14.67
N SER A 412 -12.63 31.43 -15.79
CA SER A 412 -13.17 31.75 -17.10
C SER A 412 -14.47 30.98 -17.35
N ASN A 413 -15.41 31.54 -18.12
CA ASN A 413 -16.70 30.89 -18.43
C ASN A 413 -16.55 29.48 -19.05
N CYS A 414 -15.40 29.19 -19.67
CA CYS A 414 -15.07 27.88 -20.24
C CYS A 414 -14.62 26.86 -19.18
N GLU A 415 -13.96 27.30 -18.10
CA GLU A 415 -13.43 26.43 -17.03
C GLU A 415 -14.54 25.99 -16.06
N GLU A 416 -15.57 26.83 -15.89
CA GLU A 416 -16.76 26.49 -15.10
C GLU A 416 -17.58 25.34 -15.73
N THR A 417 -17.50 25.17 -17.05
CA THR A 417 -18.28 24.15 -17.77
C THR A 417 -17.53 22.83 -17.95
N THR A 418 -16.20 22.86 -18.04
CA THR A 418 -15.36 21.66 -18.21
C THR A 418 -15.12 20.89 -16.91
N GLY A 419 -15.19 21.56 -15.74
CA GLY A 419 -15.04 20.91 -14.44
C GLY A 419 -13.67 20.29 -14.17
N THR A 420 -12.64 20.75 -14.91
CA THR A 420 -11.25 20.31 -14.82
C THR A 420 -10.47 21.03 -13.70
N VAL A 421 -11.09 22.00 -13.03
CA VAL A 421 -10.42 22.82 -12.00
C VAL A 421 -10.36 22.08 -10.66
N GLU A 422 -9.17 22.00 -10.08
CA GLU A 422 -8.96 21.54 -8.69
C GLU A 422 -9.58 22.51 -7.69
N LEU A 423 -10.89 22.39 -7.47
CA LEU A 423 -11.67 23.29 -6.62
C LEU A 423 -11.12 23.40 -5.20
N GLY A 424 -10.57 22.31 -4.64
CA GLY A 424 -9.95 22.31 -3.32
C GLY A 424 -8.76 23.27 -3.22
N ARG A 425 -7.88 23.26 -4.21
CA ARG A 425 -6.72 24.16 -4.29
C ARG A 425 -7.15 25.60 -4.53
N LEU A 426 -8.18 25.80 -5.33
CA LEU A 426 -8.76 27.12 -5.59
C LEU A 426 -9.34 27.74 -4.31
N ILE A 427 -10.12 26.97 -3.53
CA ILE A 427 -10.68 27.42 -2.25
C ILE A 427 -9.57 27.76 -1.24
N GLN A 428 -8.49 26.96 -1.19
CA GLN A 428 -7.35 27.24 -0.31
C GLN A 428 -6.68 28.58 -0.66
N ARG A 429 -6.42 28.83 -1.95
CA ARG A 429 -5.86 30.11 -2.41
C ARG A 429 -6.81 31.27 -2.14
N TRP A 430 -8.10 31.08 -2.36
CA TRP A 430 -9.13 32.08 -2.09
C TRP A 430 -9.16 32.45 -0.60
N ASN A 431 -9.10 31.46 0.29
CA ASN A 431 -9.06 31.68 1.74
C ASN A 431 -7.82 32.47 2.17
N HIS A 432 -6.67 32.16 1.57
CA HIS A 432 -5.44 32.92 1.79
C HIS A 432 -5.55 34.37 1.34
N PHE A 433 -6.07 34.59 0.14
CA PHE A 433 -6.27 35.93 -0.39
C PHE A 433 -7.24 36.75 0.47
N ILE A 434 -8.43 36.21 0.80
CA ILE A 434 -9.46 37.02 1.45
C ILE A 434 -9.06 37.44 2.86
N LEU A 435 -8.39 36.57 3.64
CA LEU A 435 -7.93 36.91 4.98
C LEU A 435 -6.85 38.00 4.93
N TYR A 436 -5.90 37.87 3.99
CA TYR A 436 -4.89 38.90 3.76
C TYR A 436 -5.51 40.24 3.31
N GLN A 437 -6.45 40.19 2.36
CA GLN A 437 -7.11 41.38 1.84
C GLN A 437 -7.94 42.09 2.92
N LEU A 438 -8.70 41.33 3.72
CA LEU A 438 -9.47 41.88 4.85
C LEU A 438 -8.53 42.47 5.91
N PHE A 439 -7.41 41.83 6.21
CA PHE A 439 -6.39 42.36 7.12
C PHE A 439 -5.88 43.73 6.64
N GLN A 440 -5.50 43.84 5.36
CA GLN A 440 -4.99 45.09 4.78
C GLN A 440 -6.06 46.20 4.74
N GLU A 441 -7.25 45.90 4.22
CA GLU A 441 -8.32 46.90 4.08
C GLU A 441 -8.84 47.42 5.42
N THR A 442 -8.85 46.57 6.46
CA THR A 442 -9.29 46.98 7.80
C THR A 442 -8.21 47.78 8.53
N GLN A 443 -6.92 47.47 8.32
CA GLN A 443 -5.80 48.25 8.86
C GLN A 443 -5.72 49.65 8.25
N GLU A 444 -5.85 49.79 6.93
CA GLU A 444 -5.84 51.08 6.22
C GLU A 444 -6.89 52.07 6.80
N GLN A 445 -8.03 51.55 7.27
CA GLN A 445 -9.11 52.37 7.85
C GLN A 445 -8.81 52.83 9.28
N GLU A 446 -8.13 52.00 10.10
CA GLU A 446 -7.74 52.37 11.45
C GLU A 446 -6.71 53.50 11.45
N ASP A 447 -5.76 53.49 10.51
CA ASP A 447 -4.78 54.57 10.34
C ASP A 447 -5.44 55.92 9.97
N LEU A 448 -6.46 55.89 9.11
CA LEU A 448 -7.25 57.07 8.73
C LEU A 448 -8.14 57.57 9.88
N ARG A 449 -8.64 56.69 10.75
CA ARG A 449 -9.40 57.05 11.97
C ARG A 449 -8.47 57.59 13.06
N ALA A 450 -7.27 57.05 13.20
CA ALA A 450 -6.25 57.53 14.15
C ALA A 450 -5.84 58.98 13.84
N TYR A 451 -5.71 59.34 12.55
CA TYR A 451 -5.43 60.73 12.14
C TYR A 451 -6.58 61.71 12.43
N ARG A 452 -7.84 61.25 12.42
CA ARG A 452 -9.03 62.10 12.68
C ARG A 452 -9.36 62.25 14.16
N THR A 453 -8.84 61.39 15.03
CA THR A 453 -9.27 61.31 16.44
C THR A 453 -8.14 61.67 17.41
N THR A 454 -7.54 62.85 17.25
CA THR A 454 -6.76 63.48 18.32
C THR A 454 -7.69 64.14 19.33
N ARG A 455 -8.38 63.33 20.14
CA ARG A 455 -8.78 63.63 21.53
C ARG A 455 -9.59 62.47 22.15
N SER A 456 -9.04 61.95 23.24
CA SER A 456 -9.70 61.18 24.31
C SER A 456 -10.13 59.74 23.99
N SER A 457 -9.27 58.77 24.30
CA SER A 457 -9.43 57.92 25.50
C SER A 457 -8.28 56.92 25.63
N SER A 458 -7.72 56.86 26.84
CA SER A 458 -6.64 55.97 27.25
C SER A 458 -7.19 54.88 28.15
N LEU A 459 -7.36 53.65 27.63
CA LEU A 459 -7.19 52.41 28.40
C LEU A 459 -7.21 51.19 27.47
N GLY A 460 -6.06 50.51 27.32
CA GLY A 460 -5.97 49.13 26.83
C GLY A 460 -5.33 48.92 25.45
N SER A 461 -4.02 48.61 25.46
CA SER A 461 -3.21 47.85 24.48
C SER A 461 -3.38 48.08 22.97
N SER A 462 -2.30 48.57 22.33
CA SER A 462 -1.93 48.52 20.90
C SER A 462 -3.02 48.13 19.89
N GLY A 463 -3.37 49.04 18.98
CA GLY A 463 -4.31 48.83 17.86
C GLY A 463 -3.88 47.70 16.92
N ASP A 464 -4.18 46.47 17.31
CA ASP A 464 -4.12 45.29 16.46
C ASP A 464 -5.51 45.07 15.87
N SER A 465 -5.57 44.92 14.55
CA SER A 465 -6.83 44.65 13.85
C SER A 465 -7.43 43.33 14.35
N VAL A 466 -8.77 43.26 14.43
CA VAL A 466 -9.51 42.05 14.86
C VAL A 466 -9.11 40.81 14.03
N ILE A 467 -8.78 40.99 12.75
CA ILE A 467 -8.29 39.90 11.89
C ILE A 467 -6.94 39.38 12.37
N ARG A 468 -6.04 40.25 12.83
CA ARG A 468 -4.75 39.85 13.38
C ARG A 468 -4.91 39.06 14.67
N GLU A 469 -5.75 39.51 15.59
CA GLU A 469 -5.98 38.79 16.85
C GLU A 469 -6.57 37.38 16.61
N LEU A 470 -7.46 37.23 15.64
CA LEU A 470 -8.17 35.98 15.40
C LEU A 470 -7.40 34.96 14.54
N PHE A 471 -6.67 35.44 13.53
CA PHE A 471 -6.08 34.56 12.51
C PHE A 471 -4.56 34.62 12.46
N CYS A 472 -3.91 35.68 12.95
CA CYS A 472 -2.44 35.72 12.95
C CYS A 472 -1.88 34.88 14.09
N SER A 473 -0.89 34.06 13.76
CA SER A 473 0.00 33.42 14.71
C SER A 473 1.43 33.90 14.49
N GLU A 474 2.13 34.19 15.56
CA GLU A 474 3.56 34.47 15.51
C GLU A 474 4.32 33.14 15.37
N VAL A 475 5.09 33.01 14.28
CA VAL A 475 5.85 31.80 13.95
C VAL A 475 7.33 32.13 13.95
N GLU A 476 8.09 31.42 14.79
CA GLU A 476 9.54 31.47 14.80
C GLU A 476 10.11 30.39 13.87
N ASN A 477 10.74 30.81 12.77
CA ASN A 477 11.48 29.91 11.90
C ASN A 477 12.93 29.82 12.37
N ARG A 478 13.33 28.64 12.84
CA ARG A 478 14.71 28.34 13.25
C ARG A 478 15.36 27.45 12.21
N SER A 479 16.41 27.94 11.55
CA SER A 479 17.19 27.14 10.61
C SER A 479 18.59 26.92 11.15
N LEU A 480 18.96 25.64 11.30
CA LEU A 480 20.27 25.21 11.77
C LEU A 480 21.09 24.72 10.58
N CYS A 481 22.20 25.39 10.30
CA CYS A 481 23.13 24.99 9.24
C CYS A 481 24.08 23.87 9.71
N LEU A 482 24.64 23.10 8.77
CA LEU A 482 25.67 22.09 9.04
C LEU A 482 26.95 22.68 9.63
N CYS A 483 27.24 23.97 9.39
CA CYS A 483 28.36 24.68 10.00
C CYS A 483 28.10 25.09 11.47
N GLY A 484 26.90 24.84 12.01
CA GLY A 484 26.52 25.13 13.40
C GLY A 484 25.91 26.52 13.62
N ILE A 485 25.75 27.34 12.58
CA ILE A 485 25.06 28.63 12.68
C ILE A 485 23.55 28.41 12.71
N GLU A 486 22.90 28.92 13.75
CA GLU A 486 21.46 29.01 13.87
C GLU A 486 21.00 30.41 13.43
N THR A 487 20.04 30.47 12.50
CA THR A 487 19.34 31.71 12.17
C THR A 487 17.89 31.60 12.60
N VAL A 488 17.42 32.62 13.31
CA VAL A 488 16.05 32.70 13.83
C VAL A 488 15.38 33.90 13.18
N HIS A 489 14.23 33.67 12.55
CA HIS A 489 13.42 34.71 11.93
C HIS A 489 11.97 34.57 12.42
N SER A 490 11.45 35.60 13.08
CA SER A 490 10.05 35.66 13.49
C SER A 490 9.20 36.27 12.37
N SER A 491 8.09 35.64 12.04
CA SER A 491 7.13 36.11 11.02
C SER A 491 5.71 35.91 11.49
N LEU A 492 4.80 36.79 11.09
CA LEU A 492 3.36 36.63 11.30
C LEU A 492 2.79 35.76 10.18
N MET A 493 2.07 34.70 10.53
CA MET A 493 1.37 33.84 9.59
C MET A 493 -0.14 33.88 9.85
N LEU A 494 -0.91 34.15 8.80
CA LEU A 494 -2.38 34.13 8.83
C LEU A 494 -2.96 32.72 8.65
N LEU A 495 -2.19 31.80 8.07
CA LEU A 495 -2.64 30.47 7.69
C LEU A 495 -1.53 29.45 7.83
N PHE A 496 -1.90 28.24 8.26
CA PHE A 496 -1.05 27.06 8.24
C PHE A 496 -1.52 26.09 7.17
N ASN A 497 -0.60 25.63 6.33
CA ASN A 497 -0.86 24.55 5.39
C ASN A 497 -0.80 23.21 6.12
N MET A 498 -1.85 22.42 6.00
CA MET A 498 -1.89 21.09 6.60
C MET A 498 -1.09 20.11 5.75
N HIS A 499 -0.05 19.52 6.34
CA HIS A 499 0.82 18.55 5.69
C HIS A 499 0.37 17.13 6.03
N TYR A 500 -0.32 16.50 5.09
CA TYR A 500 -0.70 15.09 5.19
C TYR A 500 0.46 14.20 4.71
N PRO A 501 0.73 13.06 5.39
CA PRO A 501 1.74 12.12 4.95
C PRO A 501 1.33 11.44 3.64
N ASP A 502 2.28 11.27 2.71
CA ASP A 502 2.02 10.60 1.44
C ASP A 502 1.57 9.14 1.66
N SER A 503 0.34 8.82 1.24
CA SER A 503 -0.19 7.46 1.25
C SER A 503 0.37 6.66 0.06
N GLN A 504 1.67 6.37 0.07
CA GLN A 504 2.30 5.47 -0.91
C GLN A 504 2.07 3.99 -0.57
N GLY A 505 0.81 3.56 -0.47
CA GLY A 505 0.46 2.15 -0.28
C GLY A 505 -1.05 1.88 -0.19
N GLU A 506 -1.46 0.66 -0.53
CA GLU A 506 -2.86 0.19 -0.64
C GLU A 506 -3.68 0.25 0.67
N ARG A 507 -3.10 0.66 1.80
CA ARG A 507 -3.81 0.82 3.07
C ARG A 507 -3.86 2.29 3.47
N ILE A 508 -5.07 2.85 3.46
CA ILE A 508 -5.38 4.16 4.06
C ILE A 508 -5.04 4.05 5.55
N LYS A 509 -3.95 4.68 5.97
CA LYS A 509 -3.62 4.81 7.40
C LYS A 509 -4.47 5.94 7.96
N GLU A 510 -5.32 5.62 8.93
CA GLU A 510 -6.02 6.64 9.71
C GLU A 510 -4.98 7.39 10.55
N HIS A 511 -4.99 8.71 10.45
CA HIS A 511 -4.11 9.60 11.19
C HIS A 511 -4.97 10.47 12.10
N ASP A 512 -4.55 10.62 13.35
CA ASP A 512 -5.22 11.53 14.28
C ASP A 512 -5.00 12.99 13.82
N PHE A 513 -6.07 13.78 13.83
CA PHE A 513 -6.05 15.16 13.40
C PHE A 513 -5.08 16.00 14.24
N ALA A 514 -5.04 15.77 15.55
CA ALA A 514 -4.16 16.50 16.45
C ALA A 514 -2.67 16.26 16.12
N GLU A 515 -2.31 15.05 15.70
CA GLU A 515 -0.95 14.74 15.24
C GLU A 515 -0.60 15.44 13.94
N ILE A 516 -1.52 15.46 12.97
CA ILE A 516 -1.31 16.15 11.69
C ILE A 516 -1.16 17.65 11.93
N LEU A 517 -2.01 18.23 12.77
CA LEU A 517 -1.96 19.65 13.11
C LEU A 517 -0.64 20.01 13.78
N LYS A 518 -0.21 19.21 14.78
CA LYS A 518 1.07 19.42 15.46
C LYS A 518 2.25 19.35 14.48
N LYS A 519 2.25 18.38 13.56
CA LYS A 519 3.30 18.26 12.52
C LYS A 519 3.29 19.43 11.54
N SER A 520 2.11 19.96 11.23
CA SER A 520 1.94 21.07 10.28
C SER A 520 2.38 22.40 10.88
N ILE A 521 2.10 22.65 12.16
CA ILE A 521 2.55 23.85 12.88
C ILE A 521 4.05 23.77 13.21
N CYS A 522 4.52 22.62 13.71
CA CYS A 522 5.93 22.38 14.03
C CYS A 522 6.65 21.67 12.88
N LEU A 523 6.58 22.26 11.69
CA LEU A 523 7.13 21.66 10.48
C LEU A 523 8.67 21.64 10.53
N GLN A 524 9.26 20.45 10.48
CA GLN A 524 10.70 20.27 10.38
C GLN A 524 11.05 19.79 8.97
N GLN A 525 11.64 20.67 8.17
CA GLN A 525 12.08 20.36 6.80
C GLN A 525 13.58 20.60 6.66
N ARG A 526 14.23 19.75 5.85
CA ARG A 526 15.61 19.96 5.41
C ARG A 526 15.57 20.60 4.03
N SER A 527 15.98 21.86 3.93
CA SER A 527 16.15 22.55 2.66
C SER A 527 17.63 22.56 2.28
N HIS A 528 17.92 22.38 0.98
CA HIS A 528 19.26 22.60 0.44
C HIS A 528 19.37 24.06 0.03
N THR A 529 19.79 24.91 0.97
CA THR A 529 20.02 26.34 0.75
C THR A 529 21.45 26.69 1.16
N TRP A 530 22.02 27.68 0.47
CA TRP A 530 23.38 28.16 0.75
C TRP A 530 23.38 28.96 2.04
N CYS A 531 24.31 28.66 2.94
CA CYS A 531 24.59 29.55 4.06
C CYS A 531 25.55 30.62 3.57
N GLY A 532 25.42 31.87 4.05
CA GLY A 532 26.42 32.91 3.74
C GLY A 532 27.85 32.54 4.16
N ASN A 533 28.02 31.48 4.94
CA ASN A 533 29.29 31.01 5.49
C ASN A 533 29.77 29.64 4.95
N CYS A 534 28.91 28.85 4.28
CA CYS A 534 29.29 27.54 3.72
C CYS A 534 28.38 27.07 2.57
#